data_AF-A0A2H5YTU8-F1
#
_entry.id   AF-A0A2H5YTU8-F1
#
_cell.length_a   1.000
_cell.length_b   1.000
_cell.length_c   1.000
_cell.angle_alpha   90.00
_cell.angle_beta   90.00
_cell.angle_gamma   90.00
#
_symmetry.space_group_name_H-M   'P 1'
#
loop_
_entity.id
_entity.type
_entity.pdbx_description
1 polymer ?
#
loop_
_entity_poly.entity_id
_entity_poly.type
_entity_poly.pdbx_seq_one_letter_code
_entity_poly.pdbx_strand_id
1 'polypeptide(L)' 'MQAPWPVTIFPNPCTGEIPWLALACEPGEVPPEVTSSCLVLNYWRRQRSCPPIGEGETPNAALADLMATLSRRAAG' A
#
# COMPACT_ATOMS: atom_id res chain seq x y z
N MET A 1 6.49 3.23 15.56
CA MET A 1 5.15 2.64 15.75
C MET A 1 5.13 1.31 15.05
N GLN A 2 4.65 0.25 15.70
CA GLN A 2 4.60 -1.09 15.13
C GLN A 2 3.13 -1.37 14.77
N ALA A 3 2.84 -1.74 13.53
CA ALA A 3 1.49 -2.03 13.10
C ALA A 3 1.01 -3.35 13.76
N PRO A 4 -0.25 -3.43 14.25
CA PRO A 4 -0.77 -4.64 14.87
C PRO A 4 -1.21 -5.72 13.86
N TRP A 5 -1.02 -5.46 12.56
CA TRP A 5 -1.30 -6.36 11.43
C TRP A 5 -0.08 -6.40 10.49
N PRO A 6 0.06 -7.43 9.64
CA PRO A 6 1.13 -7.49 8.65
C PRO A 6 1.04 -6.31 7.67
N VAL A 7 2.19 -5.68 7.42
CA VAL A 7 2.31 -4.57 6.47
C VAL A 7 3.39 -4.90 5.45
N THR A 8 3.06 -4.67 4.17
CA THR A 8 4.00 -4.76 3.06
C THR A 8 4.31 -3.37 2.54
N ILE A 9 5.59 -3.00 2.49
CA ILE A 9 6.06 -1.70 1.98
C ILE A 9 6.97 -1.94 0.80
N PHE A 10 6.73 -1.27 -0.32
CA PHE A 10 7.51 -1.43 -1.55
C PHE A 10 7.58 -0.11 -2.35
N PRO A 11 8.59 0.04 -3.23
CA PRO A 11 8.66 1.17 -4.15
C PRO A 11 7.48 1.17 -5.11
N ASN A 12 6.95 2.35 -5.42
CA ASN A 12 5.91 2.48 -6.43
C ASN A 12 6.49 2.20 -7.82
N PRO A 13 5.99 1.20 -8.58
CA PRO A 13 6.43 0.93 -9.95
C PRO A 13 5.96 1.99 -10.96
N CYS A 14 5.08 2.92 -10.58
CA CYS A 14 4.62 4.02 -11.42
C CYS A 14 5.59 5.21 -11.35
N THR A 15 6.28 5.49 -12.47
CA THR A 15 7.19 6.64 -12.58
C THR A 15 6.43 7.97 -12.50
N GLY A 16 6.92 8.92 -11.70
CA GLY A 16 6.32 10.25 -11.55
C GLY A 16 5.20 10.34 -10.52
N GLU A 17 4.90 9.24 -9.83
CA GLU A 17 4.01 9.20 -8.68
C GLU A 17 4.78 9.21 -7.35
N ILE A 18 4.06 9.21 -6.23
CA ILE A 18 4.62 9.07 -4.89
C ILE A 18 5.46 7.78 -4.80
N PRO A 19 6.71 7.85 -4.31
CA PRO A 19 7.70 6.79 -4.49
C PRO A 19 7.51 5.55 -3.62
N TRP A 20 6.79 5.62 -2.49
CA TRP A 20 6.59 4.48 -1.60
C TRP A 20 5.12 4.19 -1.32
N LEU A 21 4.79 2.90 -1.31
CA LEU A 21 3.48 2.37 -1.00
C LEU A 21 3.55 1.43 0.20
N ALA A 22 2.53 1.47 1.04
CA ALA A 22 2.33 0.55 2.16
C ALA A 22 0.95 -0.11 2.08
N LEU A 23 0.88 -1.42 2.31
CA LEU A 23 -0.34 -2.23 2.25
C LEU A 23 -0.57 -2.96 3.57
N ALA A 24 -1.81 -3.04 4.01
CA ALA A 24 -2.20 -3.83 5.19
C ALA A 24 -2.42 -5.31 4.86
N CYS A 25 -1.39 -5.98 4.34
CA CYS A 25 -1.40 -7.41 4.01
C CYS A 25 0.01 -8.02 4.12
N GLU A 26 0.10 -9.35 4.15
CA GLU A 26 1.39 -10.05 4.13
C GLU A 26 2.07 -9.92 2.76
N PRO A 27 3.42 -9.95 2.69
CA PRO A 27 4.13 -9.84 1.42
C PRO A 27 3.76 -10.92 0.40
N GLY A 28 3.43 -12.13 0.87
CA GLY A 28 3.00 -13.24 0.01
C GLY A 28 1.59 -13.07 -0.58
N GLU A 29 0.80 -12.13 -0.04
CA GLU A 29 -0.54 -11.80 -0.54
C GLU A 29 -0.50 -10.73 -1.64
N VAL A 30 0.66 -10.07 -1.83
CA VAL A 30 0.86 -9.10 -2.90
C VAL A 30 1.37 -9.85 -4.14
N PRO A 31 0.62 -9.88 -5.25
CA PRO A 31 1.13 -10.46 -6.49
C PRO A 31 2.44 -9.78 -6.91
N PRO A 32 3.51 -10.51 -7.27
CA PRO A 32 4.80 -9.92 -7.64
C PRO A 32 4.71 -8.92 -8.81
N GLU A 33 3.71 -9.09 -9.67
CA GLU A 33 3.45 -8.20 -10.81
C GLU A 33 2.95 -6.82 -10.34
N VAL A 34 2.29 -6.73 -9.18
CA VAL A 34 1.83 -5.47 -8.58
C VAL A 34 3.01 -4.62 -8.15
N THR A 35 4.11 -5.23 -7.67
CA THR A 35 5.29 -4.49 -7.20
C THR A 35 6.23 -4.09 -8.34
N SER A 36 6.00 -4.59 -9.56
CA SER A 36 6.91 -4.40 -10.70
C SER A 36 6.26 -3.76 -11.93
N SER A 37 4.93 -3.67 -12.00
CA SER A 37 4.20 -3.10 -13.13
C SER A 37 3.16 -2.07 -12.68
N CYS A 38 3.33 -0.83 -13.15
CA CYS A 38 2.37 0.25 -12.91
C CYS A 38 0.96 -0.07 -13.42
N LEU A 39 0.86 -0.73 -14.59
CA LEU A 39 -0.43 -1.14 -15.16
C LEU A 39 -1.16 -2.12 -14.23
N VAL A 40 -0.44 -3.11 -13.72
CA VAL A 40 -0.99 -4.15 -12.84
C VAL A 40 -1.38 -3.56 -11.49
N LEU A 41 -0.53 -2.70 -10.91
CA LEU A 41 -0.86 -1.95 -9.69
C LEU A 41 -2.16 -1.15 -9.86
N ASN A 42 -2.29 -0.40 -10.95
CA ASN A 42 -3.48 0.42 -11.21
C ASN A 42 -4.74 -0.43 -11.43
N TYR A 43 -4.62 -1.58 -12.09
CA TYR A 43 -5.72 -2.53 -12.22
C TYR A 43 -6.12 -3.11 -10.85
N TRP A 44 -5.13 -3.54 -10.07
CA TRP A 44 -5.32 -4.15 -8.77
C TRP A 44 -5.97 -3.19 -7.76
N ARG A 45 -5.54 -1.92 -7.75
CA ARG A 45 -6.14 -0.83 -6.94
C ARG A 45 -7.64 -0.64 -7.15
N ARG A 46 -8.16 -1.00 -8.33
CA ARG A 46 -9.58 -0.88 -8.66
C ARG A 46 -10.41 -2.06 -8.19
N GLN A 47 -9.77 -3.14 -7.74
CA GLN A 47 -10.45 -4.32 -7.23
C GLN A 47 -11.06 -4.07 -5.85
N ARG A 48 -12.27 -4.57 -5.63
CA ARG A 48 -12.98 -4.39 -4.36
C ARG A 48 -12.29 -5.06 -3.17
N SER A 49 -11.49 -6.08 -3.44
CA SER A 49 -10.66 -6.82 -2.48
C SER A 49 -9.29 -6.21 -2.25
N CYS A 50 -8.94 -5.11 -2.93
CA CYS A 50 -7.65 -4.46 -2.73
C CYS A 50 -7.56 -3.95 -1.28
N PRO A 51 -6.52 -4.35 -0.53
CA PRO A 51 -6.31 -3.86 0.82
C PRO A 51 -6.09 -2.34 0.81
N PRO A 52 -6.36 -1.65 1.93
CA PRO A 52 -6.00 -0.25 2.09
C PRO A 52 -4.54 0.00 1.72
N ILE A 53 -4.31 1.09 0.99
CA ILE A 53 -2.98 1.54 0.57
C ILE A 53 -2.69 2.86 1.26
N GLY A 54 -1.47 3.01 1.77
CA GLY A 54 -0.89 4.29 2.15
C GLY A 54 0.23 4.68 1.19
N GLU A 55 0.39 5.99 0.99
CA GLU A 55 1.38 6.54 0.05
C GLU A 55 2.31 7.53 0.78
N GLY A 56 3.60 7.55 0.42
CA GLY A 56 4.50 8.59 0.93
C GLY A 56 5.86 8.70 0.23
N GLU A 57 6.55 9.82 0.48
CA GLU A 57 7.90 10.10 -0.04
C GLU A 57 8.98 9.16 0.55
N THR A 58 8.67 8.49 1.65
CA THR A 58 9.55 7.54 2.35
C THR A 58 8.74 6.32 2.79
N PRO A 59 9.40 5.17 3.09
CA PRO A 59 8.73 4.00 3.64
C PRO A 59 7.90 4.33 4.89
N ASN A 60 8.46 5.16 5.79
CA ASN A 60 7.80 5.56 7.02
C ASN A 60 6.60 6.48 6.78
N ALA A 61 6.69 7.38 5.78
CA ALA A 61 5.57 8.24 5.39
C ALA A 61 4.40 7.41 4.83
N ALA A 62 4.69 6.44 3.96
CA ALA A 62 3.68 5.52 3.42
C ALA A 62 3.00 4.70 4.52
N LEU A 63 3.78 4.21 5.50
CA LEU A 63 3.24 3.52 6.67
C LEU A 63 2.33 4.43 7.51
N ALA A 64 2.75 5.68 7.77
CA ALA A 64 1.96 6.62 8.54
C ALA A 64 0.62 6.95 7.86
N ASP A 65 0.63 7.15 6.54
CA ASP A 65 -0.58 7.36 5.75
C ASP A 65 -1.50 6.12 5.75
N LEU A 66 -0.93 4.92 5.63
CA LEU A 66 -1.69 3.66 5.73
C LEU A 66 -2.41 3.55 7.08
N MET A 67 -1.71 3.84 8.19
CA MET A 67 -2.29 3.81 9.53
C MET A 67 -3.43 4.82 9.68
N ALA A 68 -3.27 6.03 9.13
CA ALA A 68 -4.33 7.03 9.12
C ALA A 68 -5.55 6.56 8.31
N THR A 69 -5.33 5.95 7.15
CA THR A 69 -6.39 5.37 6.30
C THR A 69 -7.17 4.28 7.01
N LEU A 70 -6.49 3.38 7.72
CA LEU A 70 -7.11 2.29 8.47
C LEU A 70 -7.90 2.81 9.67
N SER A 71 -7.35 3.78 10.38
CA SER A 71 -8.03 4.41 11.53
C SER A 71 -9.34 5.08 11.10
N ARG A 72 -9.35 5.74 9.93
CA ARG A 72 -10.58 6.30 9.34
C ARG A 72 -11.61 5.23 8.97
N ARG A 73 -11.18 4.10 8.41
CA ARG A 73 -12.08 2.99 8.06
C ARG A 73 -12.65 2.26 9.27
N ALA A 74 -11.90 2.18 10.36
CA ALA A 74 -12.38 1.55 11.60
C ALA A 74 -13.39 2.43 12.36
N ALA A 75 -13.40 3.74 12.11
CA ALA A 75 -14.27 4.71 12.77
C ALA A 75 -15.61 4.96 12.05
N GLY A 76 -15.80 4.41 10.84
CA GLY A 76 -17.02 4.54 10.04
C GLY A 76 -17.73 3.22 9.87
#